data_AF-A0A1C4SNL0-F1
#
_entry.id   AF-A0A1C4SNL0-F1
#
_cell.length_a   1.000
_cell.length_b   1.000
_cell.length_c   1.000
_cell.angle_alpha   90.00
_cell.angle_beta   90.00
_cell.angle_gamma   90.00
#
_symmetry.space_group_name_H-M   'P 1'
#
loop_
_entity.id
_entity.type
_entity.pdbx_description
1 polymer ?
#
loop_
_entity_poly.entity_id
_entity_poly.type
_entity_poly.pdbx_seq_one_letter_code
_entity_poly.pdbx_strand_id
1 'polypeptide(L)'
;MHLAEYLALRPVPGAGVVLALTGRCPLACAHCSTDATARGGDPPAGALLRFADGFAGPCPPAVALLTGGEPLLRPRLVRDLAERCRAAGTAAFLLTGMFWARSAGVPAPVA
;
A
#
# COMPACT_ATOMS: atom_id res chain seq x y z
N MET A 1 2.26 -3.72 15.90
CA MET A 1 2.84 -2.37 15.83
C MET A 1 1.80 -1.36 16.31
N HIS A 2 2.11 -0.62 17.36
CA HIS A 2 1.33 0.51 17.87
C HIS A 2 1.75 1.82 17.18
N LEU A 3 0.90 2.85 17.25
CA LEU A 3 1.19 4.16 16.65
C LEU A 3 2.50 4.77 17.17
N ALA A 4 2.78 4.64 18.47
CA ALA A 4 4.02 5.15 19.06
C ALA A 4 5.28 4.50 18.46
N GLU A 5 5.23 3.19 18.21
CA GLU A 5 6.33 2.45 17.56
C GLU A 5 6.54 2.91 16.12
N TYR A 6 5.46 3.16 15.37
CA TYR A 6 5.52 3.73 14.02
C TYR A 6 6.14 5.14 14.02
N LEU A 7 5.72 6.00 14.96
CA LEU A 7 6.24 7.37 15.06
C LEU A 7 7.73 7.41 15.40
N ALA A 8 8.21 6.45 16.19
CA ALA A 8 9.63 6.30 16.54
C ALA A 8 10.52 5.96 15.33
N LEU A 9 9.95 5.52 14.19
CA LEU A 9 10.70 5.24 12.97
C LEU A 9 10.99 6.49 12.12
N ARG A 10 10.33 7.62 12.37
CA ARG A 10 10.51 8.87 11.59
C ARG A 10 11.97 9.33 11.42
N PRO A 11 12.85 9.24 12.45
CA PRO A 11 14.25 9.64 12.29
C PRO A 11 15.14 8.54 11.69
N VAL A 12 14.64 7.31 11.47
CA VAL A 12 15.45 6.18 11.01
C VAL A 12 15.43 6.11 9.47
N PRO A 13 16.56 6.38 8.78
CA PRO A 13 16.58 6.36 7.32
C PRO A 13 16.21 4.99 6.76
N GLY A 14 15.35 4.97 5.75
CA GLY A 14 14.93 3.73 5.08
C GLY A 14 13.98 2.84 5.88
N ALA A 15 13.61 3.20 7.11
CA ALA A 15 12.70 2.40 7.93
C ALA A 15 11.27 2.32 7.38
N GLY A 16 10.87 3.26 6.52
CA GLY A 16 9.56 3.27 5.88
C GLY A 16 9.64 3.38 4.37
N VAL A 17 8.77 2.64 3.69
CA VAL A 17 8.57 2.75 2.25
C VAL A 17 7.11 3.01 1.91
N VAL A 18 6.86 3.90 0.95
CA VAL A 18 5.53 4.18 0.41
C VAL A 18 5.43 3.62 -1.01
N LEU A 19 4.44 2.76 -1.24
CA LEU A 19 4.22 2.09 -2.52
C LEU A 19 2.93 2.60 -3.15
N ALA A 20 3.04 3.51 -4.12
CA ALA A 20 1.91 3.96 -4.93
C ALA A 20 1.57 2.89 -5.97
N LEU A 21 0.50 2.13 -5.72
CA LEU A 21 0.14 0.96 -6.53
C LEU A 21 -0.62 1.33 -7.81
N THR A 22 -1.19 2.52 -7.89
CA THR A 22 -2.02 2.97 -9.01
C THR A 22 -2.15 4.48 -8.97
N GLY A 23 -2.20 5.14 -10.13
CA GLY A 23 -2.64 6.53 -10.26
C GLY A 23 -4.17 6.66 -10.33
N ARG A 24 -4.91 5.54 -10.31
CA ARG A 24 -6.37 5.51 -10.42
C ARG A 24 -7.04 5.72 -9.07
N CYS A 25 -8.07 6.56 -9.02
CA CYS A 25 -8.92 6.74 -7.85
C CYS A 25 -10.38 6.95 -8.29
N PRO A 26 -11.37 6.28 -7.65
CA PRO A 26 -12.79 6.54 -7.91
C PRO A 26 -13.33 7.74 -7.14
N LEU A 27 -12.53 8.32 -6.24
CA LEU A 27 -12.87 9.54 -5.49
C LEU A 27 -12.39 10.78 -6.26
N ALA A 28 -12.97 11.93 -5.92
CA ALA A 28 -12.64 13.23 -6.49
C ALA A 28 -12.30 14.24 -5.38
N CYS A 29 -11.41 13.84 -4.45
CA CYS A 29 -11.05 14.65 -3.30
C CYS A 29 -10.34 15.93 -3.74
N ALA A 30 -10.87 17.10 -3.35
CA ALA A 30 -10.29 18.41 -3.70
C ALA A 30 -8.87 18.64 -3.17
N HIS A 31 -8.44 17.87 -2.17
CA HIS A 31 -7.15 17.97 -1.51
C HIS A 31 -6.17 16.84 -1.92
N CYS A 32 -6.40 16.17 -3.06
CA CYS A 32 -5.55 15.05 -3.49
C CYS A 32 -4.14 15.55 -3.83
N SER A 33 -3.14 15.20 -3.01
CA SER A 33 -1.74 15.62 -3.21
C SER A 33 -1.01 14.85 -4.31
N THR A 34 -1.59 13.76 -4.82
CA THR A 34 -1.01 12.91 -5.86
C THR A 34 -1.71 13.05 -7.21
N ASP A 35 -2.68 13.97 -7.31
CA ASP A 35 -3.49 14.22 -8.51
C ASP A 35 -4.06 12.93 -9.14
N ALA A 36 -4.53 12.01 -8.28
CA ALA A 36 -5.06 10.73 -8.72
C ALA A 36 -6.46 10.93 -9.35
N THR A 37 -6.69 10.29 -10.48
CA THR A 37 -7.95 10.44 -11.25
C THR A 37 -8.51 9.08 -11.61
N ALA A 38 -9.73 8.99 -12.15
CA ALA A 38 -10.27 7.72 -12.62
C ALA A 38 -9.45 7.06 -13.76
N ARG A 39 -8.58 7.83 -14.44
CA ARG A 39 -7.83 7.41 -15.64
C ARG A 39 -6.31 7.44 -15.45
N GLY A 40 -5.82 7.57 -14.22
CA GLY A 40 -4.38 7.57 -13.95
C GLY A 40 -3.67 6.29 -14.40
N GLY A 41 -2.36 6.37 -14.61
CA GLY A 41 -1.54 5.23 -15.02
C GLY A 41 -1.22 4.28 -13.86
N ASP A 42 -1.01 3.01 -14.16
CA ASP A 42 -0.62 1.99 -13.17
C ASP A 42 0.84 1.57 -13.38
N PRO A 43 1.68 1.55 -12.33
CA PRO A 43 2.96 0.86 -12.41
C PRO A 43 2.74 -0.65 -12.66
N PRO A 44 3.61 -1.32 -13.43
CA PRO A 44 3.50 -2.76 -13.66
C PRO A 44 3.51 -3.54 -12.34
N ALA A 45 2.55 -4.44 -12.13
CA ALA A 45 2.46 -5.25 -10.91
C ALA A 45 3.77 -5.99 -10.62
N GLY A 46 4.34 -6.62 -11.65
CA GLY A 46 5.58 -7.37 -11.52
C GLY A 46 6.78 -6.52 -11.09
N ALA A 47 6.80 -5.22 -11.42
CA ALA A 47 7.87 -4.35 -10.95
C ALA A 47 7.77 -4.07 -9.44
N LEU A 48 6.55 -3.83 -8.95
CA LEU A 48 6.29 -3.63 -7.52
C LEU A 48 6.55 -4.90 -6.71
N LEU A 49 6.15 -6.07 -7.22
CA LEU A 49 6.41 -7.35 -6.58
C LEU A 49 7.92 -7.63 -6.49
N ARG A 50 8.66 -7.47 -7.60
CA ARG A 50 10.12 -7.62 -7.59
C ARG A 50 10.82 -6.66 -6.64
N PHE A 51 10.31 -5.42 -6.52
CA PHE A 51 10.83 -4.46 -5.55
C PHE A 51 10.62 -4.95 -4.11
N ALA A 52 9.41 -5.46 -3.79
CA ALA A 52 9.11 -6.01 -2.48
C ALA A 52 9.86 -7.32 -2.17
N ASP A 53 10.19 -8.13 -3.18
CA ASP A 53 11.05 -9.32 -3.01
C ASP A 53 12.44 -8.93 -2.45
N GLY A 54 12.91 -7.71 -2.74
CA GLY A 54 14.15 -7.15 -2.19
C GLY A 54 14.13 -6.91 -0.68
N PHE A 55 12.96 -6.91 -0.04
CA PHE A 55 12.85 -6.72 1.41
C PHE A 55 13.42 -7.91 2.20
N ALA A 56 13.56 -9.08 1.59
CA ALA A 56 14.21 -10.24 2.23
C ALA A 56 15.73 -10.05 2.45
N GLY A 57 16.32 -8.92 2.02
CA GLY A 57 17.73 -8.60 2.21
C GLY A 57 18.11 -8.20 3.64
N PRO A 58 19.38 -7.82 3.88
CA PRO A 58 19.91 -7.52 5.22
C PRO A 58 19.37 -6.23 5.84
N CYS A 59 18.66 -5.40 5.08
CA CYS A 59 18.11 -4.12 5.52
C CYS A 59 16.66 -3.96 5.02
N PRO A 60 15.70 -4.76 5.54
CA PRO A 60 14.30 -4.57 5.22
C PRO A 60 13.80 -3.22 5.76
N PRO A 61 12.84 -2.56 5.10
CA PRO A 61 12.09 -1.51 5.75
C PRO A 61 11.31 -2.11 6.93
N ALA A 62 11.17 -1.35 8.02
CA ALA A 62 10.33 -1.76 9.14
C ALA A 62 8.84 -1.66 8.77
N VAL A 63 8.46 -0.69 7.92
CA VAL A 63 7.07 -0.45 7.50
C VAL A 63 6.93 -0.24 6.00
N ALA A 64 5.83 -0.77 5.44
CA ALA A 64 5.41 -0.53 4.06
C ALA A 64 3.99 0.05 4.04
N LEU A 65 3.83 1.21 3.41
CA LEU A 65 2.56 1.92 3.25
C LEU A 65 2.06 1.67 1.81
N LEU A 66 1.07 0.79 1.67
CA LEU A 66 0.42 0.47 0.41
C LEU A 66 -0.64 1.52 0.10
N THR A 67 -0.44 2.28 -0.98
CA THR A 67 -1.25 3.46 -1.33
C THR A 67 -1.40 3.59 -2.85
N GLY A 68 -1.76 4.77 -3.33
CA GLY A 68 -1.90 5.14 -4.74
C GLY A 68 -2.88 6.28 -4.84
N GLY A 69 -3.73 6.24 -5.87
CA GLY A 69 -5.05 6.84 -5.79
C GLY A 69 -5.93 6.03 -4.84
N GLU A 70 -6.33 4.84 -5.27
CA GLU A 70 -7.02 3.87 -4.43
C GLU A 70 -6.43 2.47 -4.61
N PRO A 71 -5.63 1.97 -3.63
CA PRO A 71 -4.93 0.69 -3.77
C PRO A 71 -5.87 -0.51 -3.95
N LEU A 72 -7.10 -0.48 -3.42
CA LEU A 72 -8.04 -1.60 -3.57
C LEU A 72 -8.74 -1.65 -4.95
N LEU A 73 -8.39 -0.77 -5.89
CA LEU A 73 -8.61 -1.05 -7.31
C LEU A 73 -7.71 -2.19 -7.84
N ARG A 74 -6.68 -2.59 -7.08
CA ARG A 74 -5.76 -3.70 -7.38
C ARG A 74 -5.64 -4.66 -6.18
N PRO A 75 -6.75 -5.26 -5.71
CA PRO A 75 -6.80 -5.93 -4.40
C PRO A 75 -5.89 -7.17 -4.32
N ARG A 76 -5.70 -7.91 -5.42
CA ARG A 76 -4.74 -9.03 -5.49
C ARG A 76 -3.31 -8.56 -5.26
N LEU A 77 -2.91 -7.45 -5.90
CA LEU A 77 -1.58 -6.89 -5.73
C LEU A 77 -1.33 -6.44 -4.28
N VAL A 78 -2.34 -5.86 -3.62
CA VAL A 78 -2.26 -5.50 -2.20
C VAL A 78 -2.01 -6.72 -1.33
N ARG A 79 -2.77 -7.81 -1.53
CA ARG A 79 -2.57 -9.08 -0.82
C ARG A 79 -1.15 -9.61 -1.05
N ASP A 80 -0.74 -9.75 -2.31
CA ASP A 80 0.54 -10.35 -2.67
C ASP A 80 1.75 -9.53 -2.14
N LEU A 81 1.62 -8.21 -2.04
CA LEU A 81 2.61 -7.32 -1.42
C LEU A 81 2.60 -7.42 0.11
N ALA A 82 1.42 -7.48 0.74
CA ALA A 82 1.31 -7.65 2.18
C ALA A 82 1.91 -9.00 2.64
N GLU A 83 1.73 -10.06 1.86
CA GLU A 83 2.36 -11.36 2.10
C GLU A 83 3.88 -11.31 2.03
N ARG A 84 4.44 -10.60 1.04
CA ARG A 84 5.89 -10.37 0.91
C ARG A 84 6.45 -9.57 2.07
N CYS A 85 5.78 -8.47 2.44
CA CYS A 85 6.16 -7.67 3.60
C CYS A 85 6.19 -8.53 4.86
N ARG A 86 5.12 -9.32 5.10
CA ARG A 86 5.04 -10.24 6.24
C ARG A 86 6.17 -11.27 6.24
N ALA A 87 6.49 -11.86 5.08
CA ALA A 87 7.59 -12.81 4.95
C ALA A 87 8.97 -12.19 5.24
N ALA A 88 9.15 -10.90 4.93
CA ALA A 88 10.37 -10.14 5.20
C ALA A 88 10.42 -9.51 6.61
N GLY A 89 9.38 -9.66 7.44
CA GLY A 89 9.28 -9.01 8.74
C GLY A 89 8.91 -7.51 8.68
N THR A 90 8.54 -6.99 7.50
CA THR A 90 8.04 -5.63 7.31
C THR A 90 6.56 -5.54 7.66
N ALA A 91 6.17 -4.58 8.51
CA ALA A 91 4.76 -4.33 8.79
C ALA A 91 4.09 -3.59 7.62
N ALA A 92 3.05 -4.19 7.03
CA ALA A 92 2.29 -3.57 5.94
C ALA A 92 1.05 -2.82 6.48
N PHE A 93 0.85 -1.61 5.97
CA PHE A 93 -0.30 -0.75 6.25
C PHE A 93 -0.96 -0.35 4.94
N LEU A 94 -2.29 -0.31 4.92
CA LEU A 94 -3.08 0.08 3.76
C LEU A 94 -3.64 1.50 3.96
N LEU A 95 -3.38 2.39 3.01
CA LEU A 95 -3.94 3.74 2.98
C LEU A 95 -5.03 3.77 1.92
N THR A 96 -6.29 3.87 2.34
CA THR A 96 -7.44 3.72 1.45
C THR A 96 -8.55 4.71 1.77
N GLY A 97 -9.29 5.13 0.75
CA GLY A 97 -10.51 5.91 0.88
C GLY A 97 -11.76 5.08 1.17
N MET A 98 -11.63 3.75 1.27
CA MET A 98 -12.73 2.82 1.60
C MET A 98 -13.96 2.95 0.68
N PHE A 99 -13.78 3.26 -0.61
CA PHE A 99 -14.89 3.55 -1.53
C PHE A 99 -15.94 2.43 -1.67
N TRP A 100 -15.56 1.19 -1.33
CA TRP A 100 -16.42 0.00 -1.36
C TRP A 100 -17.24 -0.19 -0.08
N ALA A 101 -16.89 0.46 1.03
CA ALA A 101 -17.53 0.30 2.34
C ALA A 101 -18.87 1.07 2.43
N ARG A 102 -19.76 0.85 1.46
CA ARG A 102 -21.05 1.55 1.33
C ARG A 102 -22.22 0.82 1.99
N SER A 103 -21.99 -0.37 2.52
CA SER A 103 -23.01 -1.21 3.14
C SER A 103 -22.46 -1.93 4.36
N ALA A 104 -23.34 -2.36 5.26
CA ALA A 104 -22.99 -3.18 6.41
C ALA A 104 -22.75 -4.63 5.95
N GLY A 105 -21.56 -4.90 5.40
CA GLY A 105 -21.19 -6.24 4.95
C GLY A 105 -19.71 -6.29 4.58
N VAL A 106 -19.05 -7.38 4.95
CA VAL A 106 -17.67 -7.65 4.52
C VAL A 106 -17.73 -8.27 3.12
N PRO A 107 -17.07 -7.69 2.11
CA PRO A 107 -17.00 -8.29 0.78
C PRO A 107 -16.35 -9.68 0.81
N ALA A 108 -16.61 -10.49 -0.21
CA ALA A 108 -15.96 -11.79 -0.34
C ALA A 108 -14.42 -11.64 -0.37
N PRO A 109 -13.66 -12.63 0.13
CA PRO A 109 -12.21 -12.60 0.07
C PRO A 109 -11.68 -12.46 -1.35
N VAL A 110 -10.51 -11.83 -1.49
CA VAL A 110 -9.81 -11.70 -2.76
C VAL A 110 -9.26 -13.07 -3.16
N ALA A 111 -9.79 -13.65 -4.25
CA ALA A 111 -9.30 -14.90 -4.85
C ALA A 111 -7.88 -14.77 -5.41
#